data_AF-A0A3R9VX85-F1
#
_entry.id   AF-A0A3R9VX85-F1
#
_cell.length_a   1.000
_cell.length_b   1.000
_cell.length_c   1.000
_cell.angle_alpha   90.00
_cell.angle_beta   90.00
_cell.angle_gamma   90.00
#
_symmetry.space_group_name_H-M   'P 1'
#
loop_
_entity.id
_entity.type
_entity.pdbx_description
1 polymer ?
#
loop_
_entity_poly.entity_id
_entity_poly.type
_entity_poly.pdbx_seq_one_letter_code
_entity_poly.pdbx_strand_id
1 'polypeptide(L)'
;MDSVDATADAYAAAPLLNCLLREAADPDGAAAGTHRLRASGRLLRVRGGRRPGRAQLQTAAGWRTLSHPELLKLVCDELGRLTGLPNDELLGEMADSREVLAALLAARATATPPADPYLRSEQALVMGHPYHPAPKTRGGGPAASWLPYAPEAHAAFPLTFLALRADQVVAEGGQDAADALDGLAERLGAPPVPAGYRL
;
A
#
# COMPACT_ATOMS: atom_id res chain seq x y z
N MET A 1 -11.81 4.44 -17.29
CA MET A 1 -10.40 4.50 -16.87
C MET A 1 -10.17 5.70 -15.97
N ASP A 2 -10.59 6.90 -16.38
CA ASP A 2 -10.45 8.18 -15.66
C ASP A 2 -10.89 8.19 -14.18
N SER A 3 -11.93 7.42 -13.81
CA SER A 3 -12.40 7.34 -12.42
C SER A 3 -11.48 6.51 -11.50
N VAL A 4 -10.87 5.43 -12.03
CA VAL A 4 -9.95 4.57 -11.27
C VAL A 4 -8.66 5.33 -10.99
N ASP A 5 -8.13 5.99 -12.00
CA ASP A 5 -6.90 6.79 -11.87
C ASP A 5 -7.05 7.94 -10.89
N ALA A 6 -8.16 8.68 -10.95
CA ALA A 6 -8.40 9.75 -9.99
C ALA A 6 -8.57 9.23 -8.55
N THR A 7 -9.14 8.03 -8.38
CA THR A 7 -9.27 7.38 -7.07
C THR A 7 -7.92 6.90 -6.56
N ALA A 8 -7.10 6.31 -7.43
CA ALA A 8 -5.73 5.90 -7.10
C ALA A 8 -4.88 7.09 -6.67
N ASP A 9 -4.94 8.21 -7.40
CA ASP A 9 -4.25 9.46 -7.04
C ASP A 9 -4.69 9.98 -5.66
N ALA A 10 -6.00 9.95 -5.38
CA ALA A 10 -6.52 10.38 -4.08
C ALA A 10 -6.07 9.44 -2.94
N TYR A 11 -6.04 8.13 -3.18
CA TYR A 11 -5.62 7.13 -2.19
C TYR A 11 -4.11 7.19 -1.94
N ALA A 12 -3.31 7.45 -2.97
CA ALA A 12 -1.87 7.60 -2.87
C ALA A 12 -1.47 8.95 -2.23
N ALA A 13 -2.21 10.03 -2.51
CA ALA A 13 -1.92 11.35 -1.97
C ALA A 13 -2.17 11.47 -0.46
N ALA A 14 -3.21 10.83 0.07
CA ALA A 14 -3.58 10.97 1.49
C ALA A 14 -2.48 10.56 2.48
N PRO A 15 -1.88 9.35 2.41
CA PRO A 15 -0.84 8.94 3.34
C PRO A 15 0.46 9.74 3.14
N LEU A 16 0.77 10.13 1.91
CA LEU A 16 1.89 11.01 1.58
C LEU A 16 1.74 12.40 2.21
N LEU A 17 0.57 13.02 2.05
CA LEU A 17 0.26 14.31 2.66
C LEU A 17 0.26 14.21 4.19
N ASN A 18 -0.25 13.12 4.76
CA ASN A 18 -0.18 12.88 6.20
C ASN A 18 1.28 12.85 6.72
N CYS A 19 2.21 12.21 6.00
CA CYS A 19 3.65 12.27 6.30
C CYS A 19 4.19 13.69 6.19
N LEU A 20 3.99 14.36 5.05
CA LEU A 20 4.50 15.70 4.78
C LEU A 20 4.03 16.71 5.85
N LEU A 21 2.73 16.70 6.16
CA LEU A 21 2.12 17.63 7.10
C LEU A 21 2.56 17.37 8.55
N ARG A 22 2.87 16.12 8.90
CA ARG A 22 3.33 15.75 10.24
C ARG A 22 4.81 16.06 10.45
N GLU A 23 5.63 15.83 9.44
CA GLU A 23 7.09 15.74 9.58
C GLU A 23 7.83 16.93 9.00
N ALA A 24 7.26 17.61 8.00
CA ALA A 24 7.95 18.56 7.14
C ALA A 24 7.17 19.87 6.90
N ALA A 25 6.06 20.08 7.59
CA ALA A 25 5.28 21.31 7.50
C ALA A 25 4.72 21.74 8.86
N ASP A 26 4.46 23.03 9.00
CA ASP A 26 3.80 23.62 10.17
C ASP A 26 2.50 24.30 9.75
N PRO A 27 1.46 24.32 10.60
CA PRO A 27 0.26 25.11 10.34
C PRO A 27 0.62 26.60 10.19
N ASP A 28 0.14 27.26 9.13
CA ASP A 28 0.45 28.67 8.85
C ASP A 28 -0.51 29.64 9.57
N GLY A 29 -1.66 29.16 10.05
CA GLY A 29 -2.63 29.94 10.82
C GLY A 29 -3.46 30.97 10.03
N ALA A 30 -2.99 31.42 8.86
CA ALA A 30 -3.67 32.44 8.05
C ALA A 30 -4.99 31.96 7.40
N ALA A 31 -5.07 30.68 7.04
CA ALA A 31 -6.28 30.08 6.49
C ALA A 31 -6.35 28.59 6.83
N ALA A 32 -7.57 28.08 7.04
CA ALA A 32 -7.80 26.67 7.38
C ALA A 32 -7.17 25.73 6.33
N GLY A 33 -6.50 24.68 6.81
CA GLY A 33 -5.83 23.69 5.96
C GLY A 33 -4.60 24.22 5.21
N THR A 34 -4.06 25.38 5.59
CA THR A 34 -2.84 25.94 5.00
C THR A 34 -1.64 25.67 5.92
N HIS A 35 -0.57 25.17 5.33
CA HIS A 35 0.65 24.74 5.99
C HIS A 35 1.84 25.37 5.28
N ARG A 36 2.86 25.71 6.05
CA ARG A 36 4.14 26.19 5.57
C ARG A 36 5.13 25.04 5.58
N LEU A 37 5.73 24.74 4.44
CA LEU A 37 6.78 23.74 4.33
C LEU A 37 8.05 24.25 5.03
N ARG A 38 8.65 23.42 5.88
CA ARG A 38 9.67 23.83 6.85
C ARG A 38 10.98 24.29 6.22
N ALA A 39 11.47 23.61 5.19
CA ALA A 39 12.71 23.97 4.51
C ALA A 39 12.52 25.00 3.40
N SER A 40 11.49 24.84 2.56
CA SER A 40 11.29 25.77 1.44
C SER A 40 10.52 27.04 1.80
N GLY A 41 9.82 27.07 2.92
CA GLY A 41 8.94 28.17 3.32
C GLY A 41 7.68 28.33 2.45
N ARG A 42 7.48 27.46 1.45
CA ARG A 42 6.35 27.51 0.51
C ARG A 42 5.06 27.17 1.24
N LEU A 43 3.96 27.77 0.79
CA LEU A 43 2.64 27.49 1.34
C LEU A 43 1.94 26.39 0.55
N LEU A 44 1.52 25.36 1.27
CA LEU A 44 0.72 24.25 0.79
C LEU A 44 -0.66 24.31 1.46
N ARG A 45 -1.71 24.21 0.67
CA ARG A 45 -3.08 24.07 1.15
C ARG A 45 -3.60 22.67 0.83
N VAL A 46 -4.24 22.03 1.80
CA VAL A 46 -4.91 20.74 1.65
C VAL A 46 -6.37 20.82 2.10
N ARG A 47 -7.18 19.86 1.68
CA ARG A 47 -8.57 19.69 2.13
C ARG A 47 -8.74 18.31 2.76
N GLY A 48 -9.59 18.22 3.79
CA GLY A 48 -9.86 16.97 4.50
C GLY A 48 -9.13 16.88 5.84
N GLY A 49 -9.60 15.98 6.70
CA GLY A 49 -8.98 15.67 8.00
C GLY A 49 -8.07 14.45 7.89
N ARG A 50 -8.56 13.29 8.35
CA ARG A 50 -7.83 12.01 8.35
C ARG A 50 -7.26 11.57 6.99
N ARG A 51 -7.90 11.98 5.88
CA ARG A 51 -7.49 11.68 4.51
C ARG A 51 -7.38 13.00 3.74
N PRO A 52 -6.28 13.75 3.93
CA PRO A 52 -6.09 15.00 3.22
C PRO A 52 -5.92 14.75 1.73
N GLY A 53 -6.33 15.70 0.91
CA GLY A 53 -6.22 15.65 -0.54
C GLY A 53 -6.37 17.04 -1.16
N ARG A 54 -6.52 17.08 -2.49
CA ARG A 54 -6.66 18.33 -3.26
C ARG A 54 -5.56 19.34 -2.91
N ALA A 55 -4.31 18.87 -2.90
CA ALA A 55 -3.15 19.68 -2.59
C ALA A 55 -3.04 20.86 -3.57
N GLN A 56 -2.88 22.07 -3.02
CA GLN A 56 -2.66 23.29 -3.79
C GLN A 56 -1.44 24.01 -3.26
N LEU A 57 -0.59 24.47 -4.16
CA LEU A 57 0.58 25.24 -3.81
C LEU A 57 0.36 26.72 -4.11
N GLN A 58 0.75 27.60 -3.19
CA GLN A 58 0.74 29.04 -3.44
C GLN A 58 1.83 29.44 -4.43
N THR A 59 1.45 30.20 -5.46
CA THR A 59 2.35 30.78 -6.45
C THR A 59 2.10 32.28 -6.57
N ALA A 60 2.90 32.99 -7.39
CA ALA A 60 2.65 34.40 -7.68
C ALA A 60 1.29 34.64 -8.37
N ALA A 61 0.81 33.66 -9.15
CA ALA A 61 -0.50 33.71 -9.80
C ALA A 61 -1.66 33.24 -8.90
N GLY A 62 -1.38 32.94 -7.62
CA GLY A 62 -2.35 32.40 -6.66
C GLY A 62 -2.20 30.90 -6.42
N TRP A 63 -3.26 30.29 -5.87
CA TRP A 63 -3.29 28.88 -5.50
C TRP A 63 -3.43 27.99 -6.74
N ARG A 64 -2.49 27.06 -6.91
CA ARG A 64 -2.47 26.11 -8.02
C ARG A 64 -2.62 24.68 -7.51
N THR A 65 -3.59 23.95 -8.03
CA THR A 65 -3.75 22.51 -7.72
C THR A 65 -2.57 21.71 -8.27
N LEU A 66 -2.07 20.78 -7.47
CA LEU A 66 -0.99 19.86 -7.84
C LEU A 66 -1.57 18.57 -8.41
N SER A 67 -1.01 18.09 -9.51
CA SER A 67 -1.17 16.70 -9.94
C SER A 67 -0.40 15.75 -9.00
N HIS A 68 -0.65 14.45 -9.11
CA HIS A 68 0.06 13.46 -8.30
C HIS A 68 1.59 13.51 -8.52
N PRO A 69 2.13 13.51 -9.76
CA PRO A 69 3.58 13.66 -9.99
C PRO A 69 4.16 14.98 -9.43
N GLU A 70 3.42 16.09 -9.51
CA GLU A 70 3.87 17.36 -8.96
C GLU A 70 3.92 17.34 -7.43
N LEU A 71 2.99 16.64 -6.78
CA LEU A 71 3.02 16.42 -5.34
C LEU A 71 4.24 15.55 -4.94
N LEU A 72 4.52 14.47 -5.67
CA LEU A 72 5.70 13.64 -5.40
C LEU A 72 6.99 14.46 -5.49
N LYS A 73 7.14 15.24 -6.56
CA LYS A 73 8.29 16.14 -6.74
C LYS A 73 8.40 17.15 -5.59
N LEU A 74 7.28 17.77 -5.20
CA LEU A 74 7.26 18.71 -4.07
C LEU A 74 7.77 18.06 -2.78
N VAL A 75 7.31 16.84 -2.49
CA VAL A 75 7.72 16.11 -1.28
C VAL A 75 9.19 15.74 -1.34
N CYS A 76 9.69 15.17 -2.44
CA CYS A 76 11.10 14.83 -2.56
C CYS A 76 12.00 16.07 -2.46
N ASP A 77 11.64 17.16 -3.14
CA ASP A 77 12.38 18.42 -3.08
C ASP A 77 12.40 18.98 -1.64
N GLU A 78 11.30 18.86 -0.90
CA GLU A 78 11.21 19.35 0.48
C GLU A 78 12.03 18.51 1.44
N LEU A 79 11.89 17.18 1.36
CA LEU A 79 12.64 16.24 2.18
C LEU A 79 14.14 16.34 1.91
N GLY A 80 14.56 16.44 0.65
CA GLY A 80 15.97 16.61 0.30
C GLY A 80 16.58 17.89 0.88
N ARG A 81 15.82 18.99 0.95
CA ARG A 81 16.28 20.22 1.62
C ARG A 81 16.31 20.07 3.14
N LEU A 82 15.35 19.37 3.74
CA LEU A 82 15.27 19.17 5.19
C LEU A 82 16.38 18.24 5.71
N THR A 83 16.68 17.17 4.99
CA THR A 83 17.62 16.14 5.42
C THR A 83 19.03 16.37 4.89
N GLY A 84 19.18 17.12 3.80
CA GLY A 84 20.44 17.24 3.06
C GLY A 84 20.85 15.96 2.33
N LEU A 85 19.97 14.95 2.26
CA LEU A 85 20.24 13.65 1.66
C LEU A 85 19.37 13.43 0.41
N PRO A 86 19.96 13.07 -0.75
CA PRO A 86 19.18 12.64 -1.90
C PRO A 86 18.58 11.25 -1.64
N ASN A 87 17.39 11.02 -2.18
CA ASN A 87 16.76 9.69 -2.20
C ASN A 87 15.92 9.56 -3.47
N ASP A 88 16.56 9.11 -4.54
CA ASP A 88 15.92 8.94 -5.85
C ASP A 88 14.99 7.71 -5.87
N GLU A 89 15.24 6.71 -5.02
CA GLU A 89 14.43 5.51 -4.90
C GLU A 89 13.02 5.82 -4.36
N LEU A 90 12.92 6.74 -3.39
CA LEU A 90 11.65 7.14 -2.77
C LEU A 90 10.63 7.64 -3.80
N LEU A 91 11.06 8.38 -4.82
CA LEU A 91 10.17 8.84 -5.89
C LEU A 91 9.58 7.65 -6.66
N GLY A 92 10.42 6.66 -6.96
CA GLY A 92 10.02 5.42 -7.61
C GLY A 92 9.06 4.60 -6.76
N GLU A 93 9.32 4.46 -5.47
CA GLU A 93 8.45 3.73 -4.53
C GLU A 93 7.07 4.40 -4.39
N MET A 94 7.01 5.73 -4.31
CA MET A 94 5.74 6.46 -4.24
C MET A 94 4.93 6.33 -5.51
N ALA A 95 5.58 6.42 -6.67
CA ALA A 95 4.94 6.20 -7.97
C ALA A 95 4.42 4.76 -8.10
N ASP A 96 5.26 3.78 -7.75
CA ASP A 96 4.89 2.35 -7.74
C ASP A 96 3.71 2.08 -6.80
N SER A 97 3.70 2.68 -5.60
CA SER A 97 2.59 2.56 -4.66
C SER A 97 1.27 3.08 -5.25
N ARG A 98 1.29 4.13 -6.10
CA ARG A 98 0.11 4.63 -6.81
C ARG A 98 -0.34 3.67 -7.90
N GLU A 99 0.60 3.11 -8.66
CA GLU A 99 0.29 2.13 -9.71
C GLU A 99 -0.29 0.83 -9.14
N VAL A 100 0.24 0.36 -8.00
CA VAL A 100 -0.34 -0.77 -7.26
C VAL A 100 -1.78 -0.46 -6.83
N LEU A 101 -2.06 0.75 -6.34
CA LEU A 101 -3.44 1.15 -6.00
C LEU A 101 -4.36 1.14 -7.21
N ALA A 102 -3.90 1.63 -8.37
CA ALA A 102 -4.70 1.61 -9.60
C ALA A 102 -5.02 0.17 -10.04
N ALA A 103 -4.03 -0.73 -10.02
CA ALA A 103 -4.21 -2.15 -10.35
C ALA A 103 -5.16 -2.86 -9.37
N LEU A 104 -5.03 -2.60 -8.06
CA LEU A 104 -5.93 -3.13 -7.03
C LEU A 104 -7.37 -2.65 -7.24
N LEU A 105 -7.57 -1.35 -7.46
CA LEU A 105 -8.90 -0.77 -7.68
C LEU A 105 -9.56 -1.32 -8.95
N ALA A 106 -8.79 -1.51 -10.03
CA ALA A 106 -9.27 -2.13 -11.25
C ALA A 106 -9.69 -3.60 -11.03
N ALA A 107 -8.89 -4.39 -10.32
CA ALA A 107 -9.21 -5.78 -9.99
C ALA A 107 -10.46 -5.89 -9.09
N ARG A 108 -10.56 -5.03 -8.07
CA ARG A 108 -11.71 -4.98 -7.17
C ARG A 108 -13.01 -4.62 -7.87
N ALA A 109 -12.96 -3.81 -8.94
CA ALA A 109 -14.16 -3.39 -9.66
C ALA A 109 -14.89 -4.57 -10.33
N THR A 110 -14.20 -5.68 -10.59
CA THR A 110 -14.76 -6.88 -11.22
C THR A 110 -14.86 -8.09 -10.27
N ALA A 111 -14.27 -8.00 -9.08
CA ALA A 111 -14.30 -9.06 -8.08
C ALA A 111 -15.54 -8.99 -7.17
N THR A 112 -16.06 -10.16 -6.80
CA THR A 112 -17.11 -10.26 -5.78
C THR A 112 -16.47 -10.18 -4.39
N PRO A 113 -16.82 -9.21 -3.53
CA PRO A 113 -16.30 -9.16 -2.18
C PRO A 113 -16.78 -10.36 -1.36
N PRO A 114 -15.96 -10.88 -0.42
CA PRO A 114 -16.37 -11.99 0.44
C PRO A 114 -17.58 -11.59 1.30
N ALA A 115 -18.48 -12.54 1.50
CA ALA A 115 -19.66 -12.37 2.33
C ALA A 115 -19.33 -12.35 3.83
N ASP A 116 -18.29 -13.09 4.23
CA ASP A 116 -17.79 -13.12 5.60
C ASP A 116 -17.25 -11.73 6.01
N PRO A 117 -17.83 -11.07 7.03
CA PRO A 117 -17.37 -9.78 7.52
C PRO A 117 -15.92 -9.76 8.01
N TYR A 118 -15.44 -10.87 8.58
CA TYR A 118 -14.06 -10.98 9.04
C TYR A 118 -13.10 -10.98 7.86
N LEU A 119 -13.30 -11.87 6.89
CA LEU A 119 -12.48 -11.89 5.68
C LEU A 119 -12.57 -10.57 4.90
N ARG A 120 -13.76 -9.97 4.86
CA ARG A 120 -13.96 -8.67 4.20
C ARG A 120 -13.17 -7.55 4.89
N SER A 121 -13.03 -7.56 6.21
CA SER A 121 -12.28 -6.52 6.93
C SER A 121 -10.77 -6.66 6.68
N GLU A 122 -10.23 -7.87 6.69
CA GLU A 122 -8.83 -8.16 6.34
C GLU A 122 -8.49 -7.70 4.92
N GLN A 123 -9.44 -7.84 3.99
CA GLN A 123 -9.29 -7.43 2.60
C GLN A 123 -9.71 -5.98 2.30
N ALA A 124 -10.04 -5.17 3.31
CA ALA A 124 -10.53 -3.79 3.13
C ALA A 124 -9.43 -2.72 3.17
N LEU A 125 -8.20 -3.05 3.57
CA LEU A 125 -7.10 -2.08 3.73
C LEU A 125 -6.41 -1.74 2.40
N VAL A 126 -7.19 -1.19 1.45
CA VAL A 126 -6.72 -0.86 0.08
C VAL A 126 -5.65 0.24 0.09
N MET A 127 -5.81 1.28 0.91
CA MET A 127 -4.88 2.42 0.95
C MET A 127 -3.55 2.09 1.69
N GLY A 128 -3.54 1.06 2.53
CA GLY A 128 -2.39 0.71 3.36
C GLY A 128 -2.19 1.67 4.56
N HIS A 129 -0.95 1.79 5.02
CA HIS A 129 -0.61 2.58 6.21
C HIS A 129 -0.88 4.09 5.99
N PRO A 130 -1.65 4.76 6.88
CA PRO A 130 -2.09 6.15 6.68
C PRO A 130 -0.99 7.21 6.86
N TYR A 131 0.19 6.82 7.34
CA TYR A 131 1.37 7.68 7.52
C TYR A 131 2.63 6.97 6.99
N HIS A 132 2.61 6.59 5.72
CA HIS A 132 3.78 6.08 5.00
C HIS A 132 3.74 6.65 3.58
N PRO A 133 4.87 7.11 3.00
CA PRO A 133 4.85 7.75 1.68
C PRO A 133 4.48 6.79 0.54
N ALA A 134 4.86 5.52 0.65
CA ALA A 134 4.64 4.48 -0.36
C ALA A 134 4.02 3.19 0.24
N PRO A 135 2.83 3.25 0.86
CA PRO A 135 2.32 2.15 1.71
C PRO A 135 1.97 0.87 0.94
N LYS A 136 1.92 0.94 -0.39
CA LYS A 136 1.58 -0.17 -1.28
C LYS A 136 2.66 -0.50 -2.29
N THR A 137 3.88 0.02 -2.13
CA THR A 137 4.97 -0.35 -3.05
C THR A 137 5.19 -1.87 -3.03
N ARG A 138 5.43 -2.43 -4.22
CA ARG A 138 5.70 -3.87 -4.45
C ARG A 138 6.94 -4.07 -5.33
N GLY A 139 7.82 -3.08 -5.41
CA GLY A 139 9.12 -3.19 -6.08
C GLY A 139 9.07 -3.17 -7.60
N GLY A 140 8.02 -2.60 -8.21
CA GLY A 140 7.96 -2.36 -9.67
C GLY A 140 7.74 -3.59 -10.55
N GLY A 141 7.47 -4.77 -9.96
CA GLY A 141 7.13 -5.98 -10.70
C GLY A 141 5.75 -5.89 -11.38
N PRO A 142 5.53 -6.61 -12.50
CA PRO A 142 4.26 -6.57 -13.22
C PRO A 142 3.10 -7.02 -12.32
N ALA A 143 1.94 -6.37 -12.43
CA ALA A 143 0.78 -6.67 -11.59
C ALA A 143 0.41 -8.17 -11.54
N ALA A 144 0.56 -8.86 -12.66
CA ALA A 144 0.29 -10.30 -12.77
C ALA A 144 1.11 -11.18 -11.81
N SER A 145 2.28 -10.74 -11.34
CA SER A 145 3.12 -11.52 -10.44
C SER A 145 2.66 -11.49 -8.98
N TRP A 146 1.89 -10.47 -8.57
CA TRP A 146 1.52 -10.24 -7.18
C TRP A 146 0.01 -10.12 -6.95
N LEU A 147 -0.77 -9.76 -7.96
CA LEU A 147 -2.22 -9.56 -7.86
C LEU A 147 -2.99 -10.83 -7.46
N PRO A 148 -2.62 -12.05 -7.92
CA PRO A 148 -3.24 -13.29 -7.45
C PRO A 148 -3.05 -13.56 -5.95
N TYR A 149 -2.12 -12.86 -5.30
CA TYR A 149 -1.78 -13.00 -3.89
C TYR A 149 -2.15 -11.74 -3.08
N ALA A 150 -2.85 -10.79 -3.68
CA ALA A 150 -3.20 -9.52 -3.04
C ALA A 150 -4.55 -9.63 -2.31
N PRO A 151 -4.57 -9.59 -0.96
CA PRO A 151 -5.84 -9.63 -0.22
C PRO A 151 -6.75 -8.46 -0.60
N GLU A 152 -6.17 -7.30 -0.92
CA GLU A 152 -6.93 -6.10 -1.31
C GLU A 152 -7.64 -6.28 -2.65
N ALA A 153 -7.28 -7.26 -3.48
CA ALA A 153 -7.97 -7.59 -4.72
C ALA A 153 -9.10 -8.63 -4.52
N HIS A 154 -9.40 -9.01 -3.28
CA HIS A 154 -10.27 -10.15 -2.96
C HIS A 154 -9.73 -11.48 -3.52
N ALA A 155 -8.41 -11.57 -3.68
CA ALA A 155 -7.79 -12.76 -4.23
C ALA A 155 -7.91 -13.95 -3.28
N ALA A 156 -8.06 -15.13 -3.87
CA ALA A 156 -7.94 -16.43 -3.21
C ALA A 156 -7.13 -17.34 -4.11
N PHE A 157 -6.23 -18.13 -3.52
CA PHE A 157 -5.32 -19.00 -4.24
C PHE A 157 -5.16 -20.33 -3.48
N PRO A 158 -4.93 -21.45 -4.18
CA PRO A 158 -4.66 -22.72 -3.53
C PRO A 158 -3.29 -22.69 -2.83
N LEU A 159 -3.17 -23.42 -1.71
CA LEU A 159 -1.87 -23.62 -1.06
C LEU A 159 -0.98 -24.51 -1.95
N THR A 160 0.33 -24.25 -1.90
CA THR A 160 1.33 -25.13 -2.51
C THR A 160 1.80 -26.15 -1.46
N PHE A 161 1.74 -27.42 -1.81
CA PHE A 161 2.21 -28.52 -0.97
C PHE A 161 3.63 -28.94 -1.38
N LEU A 162 4.53 -29.05 -0.42
CA LEU A 162 5.91 -29.48 -0.63
C LEU A 162 6.18 -30.75 0.18
N ALA A 163 6.55 -31.83 -0.48
CA ALA A 163 7.02 -33.02 0.21
C ALA A 163 8.48 -32.81 0.65
N LEU A 164 8.70 -32.68 1.95
CA LEU A 164 10.02 -32.53 2.57
C LEU A 164 10.45 -33.85 3.22
N ARG A 165 11.74 -34.17 3.21
CA ARG A 165 12.23 -35.36 3.93
C ARG A 165 11.93 -35.22 5.42
N ALA A 166 11.41 -36.27 6.04
CA ALA A 166 10.98 -36.25 7.43
C ALA A 166 12.10 -35.88 8.41
N ASP A 167 13.36 -36.25 8.10
CA ASP A 167 14.54 -35.92 8.89
C ASP A 167 15.06 -34.48 8.70
N GLN A 168 14.43 -33.70 7.82
CA GLN A 168 14.70 -32.28 7.59
C GLN A 168 13.56 -31.38 8.10
N VAL A 169 12.45 -31.96 8.56
CA VAL A 169 11.31 -31.21 9.09
C VAL A 169 11.54 -30.88 10.56
N VAL A 170 11.44 -29.60 10.88
CA VAL A 170 11.40 -29.11 12.25
C VAL A 170 9.99 -28.63 12.53
N ALA A 171 9.37 -29.15 13.59
CA ALA A 171 8.00 -28.81 13.98
C ALA A 171 7.92 -28.50 15.47
N GLU A 172 7.01 -27.58 15.81
CA GLU A 172 6.63 -27.21 17.17
C GLU A 172 5.10 -27.20 17.25
N GLY A 173 4.53 -27.60 18.40
CA GLY A 173 3.07 -27.70 18.60
C GLY A 173 2.54 -29.09 18.96
N GLY A 174 3.41 -30.11 19.00
CA GLY A 174 3.04 -31.47 19.42
C GLY A 174 2.22 -32.24 18.37
N GLN A 175 1.71 -33.41 18.77
CA GLN A 175 1.02 -34.32 17.84
C GLN A 175 -0.32 -33.75 17.36
N ASP A 176 -1.09 -33.09 18.24
CA ASP A 176 -2.40 -32.52 17.89
C ASP A 176 -2.29 -31.48 16.76
N ALA A 177 -1.23 -30.66 16.77
CA ALA A 177 -0.97 -29.69 15.71
C ALA A 177 -0.59 -30.36 14.39
N ALA A 178 0.21 -31.43 14.44
CA ALA A 178 0.58 -32.21 13.26
C ALA A 178 -0.65 -32.88 12.63
N ASP A 179 -1.49 -33.52 13.44
CA ASP A 179 -2.72 -34.17 12.98
C ASP A 179 -3.69 -33.15 12.36
N ALA A 180 -3.77 -31.94 12.93
CA ALA A 180 -4.59 -30.86 12.39
C ALA A 180 -4.10 -30.36 11.02
N LEU A 181 -2.77 -30.28 10.82
CA LEU A 181 -2.17 -29.91 9.54
C LEU A 181 -2.40 -31.00 8.48
N ASP A 182 -2.23 -32.27 8.84
CA ASP A 182 -2.52 -33.41 7.94
C ASP A 182 -4.00 -33.42 7.54
N GLY A 183 -4.91 -33.21 8.49
CA GLY A 183 -6.34 -33.09 8.21
C GLY A 183 -6.70 -31.85 7.39
N LEU A 184 -5.93 -30.75 7.49
CA LEU A 184 -6.08 -29.61 6.58
C LEU A 184 -5.61 -29.94 5.17
N ALA A 185 -4.43 -30.57 5.04
CA ALA A 185 -3.88 -30.99 3.76
C ALA A 185 -4.82 -31.94 3.02
N GLU A 186 -5.40 -32.92 3.71
CA GLU A 186 -6.39 -33.84 3.14
C GLU A 186 -7.64 -33.10 2.63
N ARG A 187 -8.22 -32.21 3.46
CA ARG A 187 -9.38 -31.39 3.06
C ARG A 187 -9.11 -30.50 1.84
N LEU A 188 -7.86 -30.07 1.68
CA LEU A 188 -7.42 -29.25 0.55
C LEU A 188 -6.97 -30.08 -0.66
N GLY A 189 -7.04 -31.41 -0.59
CA GLY A 189 -6.68 -32.31 -1.69
C GLY A 189 -5.17 -32.39 -1.95
N ALA A 190 -4.35 -32.35 -0.88
CA ALA A 190 -2.92 -32.52 -1.00
C ALA A 190 -2.56 -33.87 -1.66
N PRO A 191 -1.50 -33.92 -2.49
CA PRO A 191 -1.07 -35.17 -3.13
C PRO A 191 -0.49 -36.16 -2.10
N PRO A 192 -0.51 -37.47 -2.42
CA PRO A 192 0.09 -38.47 -1.56
C PRO A 192 1.59 -38.24 -1.37
N VAL A 193 2.07 -38.45 -0.15
CA VAL A 193 3.46 -38.20 0.26
C VAL A 193 4.27 -39.49 0.18
N PRO A 194 5.48 -39.49 -0.43
CA PRO A 194 6.33 -40.67 -0.44
C PRO A 194 6.79 -41.10 0.95
N ALA A 195 7.16 -42.37 1.10
CA ALA A 195 7.75 -42.87 2.35
C ALA A 195 9.03 -42.09 2.72
N GLY A 196 9.15 -41.70 3.99
CA GLY A 196 10.27 -40.90 4.48
C GLY A 196 10.12 -39.39 4.23
N TYR A 197 8.99 -38.94 3.67
CA TYR A 197 8.66 -37.53 3.48
C TYR A 197 7.43 -37.14 4.34
N ARG A 198 7.27 -35.84 4.56
CA ARG A 198 6.13 -35.19 5.22
C ARG A 198 5.71 -33.97 4.39
N LEU A 199 4.46 -33.52 4.55
CA LEU A 199 3.97 -32.24 4.03
C LEU A 199 4.38 -31.08 4.94
#